data_AF-A0A957S4Z8-F1
#
_entry.id   AF-A0A957S4Z8-F1
#
_cell.length_a   1.000
_cell.length_b   1.000
_cell.length_c   1.000
_cell.angle_alpha   90.00
_cell.angle_beta   90.00
_cell.angle_gamma   90.00
#
_symmetry.space_group_name_H-M   'P 1'
#
loop_
_entity.id
_entity.type
_entity.pdbx_description
1 polymer ?
#
loop_
_entity_poly.entity_id
_entity_poly.type
_entity_poly.pdbx_seq_one_letter_code
_entity_poly.pdbx_strand_id
1 'polypeptide(L)'
;YRRAEFDERIVKHWILPDLQTQIELGTIGFLPRTVPVEITPDQVTLELLDDEGAPTSELVQAPADFVLLLTGYRHDMTLYERAGIELEGPKRVPCYDPATMETNVPGLYLAGTAAAGERQERYTLFVENSHIHVGRIVQVLTGRWPDKLGTIPARRYDLPTEAIQAN
;
A
#
# COMPACT_ATOMS: atom_id res chain seq x y z
N TYR A 1 4.18 -6.69 10.55
CA TYR A 1 4.20 -8.16 10.56
C TYR A 1 5.57 -8.58 11.10
N ARG A 2 5.66 -9.24 12.26
CA ARG A 2 6.93 -9.55 12.96
C ARG A 2 6.89 -10.95 13.59
N ARG A 3 6.50 -11.94 12.79
CA ARG A 3 6.30 -13.33 13.25
C ARG A 3 7.62 -14.13 13.19
N ALA A 4 7.56 -15.35 13.70
CA ALA A 4 8.64 -16.34 13.62
C ALA A 4 8.98 -16.73 12.18
N GLU A 5 7.95 -16.80 11.33
CA GLU A 5 8.02 -17.32 9.96
C GLU A 5 7.13 -16.44 9.07
N PHE A 6 7.27 -16.58 7.75
CA PHE A 6 6.39 -15.93 6.78
C PHE A 6 5.02 -16.63 6.71
N ASP A 7 3.95 -15.85 6.53
CA ASP A 7 2.59 -16.37 6.40
C ASP A 7 2.35 -16.68 4.93
N GLU A 8 2.30 -17.97 4.59
CA GLU A 8 2.09 -18.46 3.22
C GLU A 8 0.78 -17.99 2.59
N ARG A 9 -0.19 -17.55 3.43
CA ARG A 9 -1.46 -17.01 2.95
C ARG A 9 -1.36 -15.53 2.53
N ILE A 10 -0.31 -14.84 2.97
CA ILE A 10 -0.10 -13.41 2.72
C ILE A 10 0.97 -13.21 1.64
N VAL A 11 2.07 -13.98 1.71
CA VAL A 11 3.15 -13.89 0.73
C VAL A 11 2.74 -14.66 -0.53
N LYS A 12 3.04 -14.09 -1.70
CA LYS A 12 2.77 -14.75 -2.99
C LYS A 12 3.47 -16.11 -3.04
N HIS A 13 2.71 -17.17 -3.34
CA HIS A 13 3.19 -18.56 -3.31
C HIS A 13 4.40 -18.85 -4.21
N TRP A 14 4.62 -18.06 -5.26
CA TRP A 14 5.77 -18.20 -6.15
C TRP A 14 7.02 -17.44 -5.70
N ILE A 15 6.91 -16.52 -4.75
CA ILE A 15 8.05 -15.76 -4.21
C ILE A 15 8.61 -16.46 -2.97
N LEU A 16 7.73 -17.01 -2.13
CA LEU A 16 8.12 -17.54 -0.83
C LEU A 16 9.19 -18.66 -0.91
N PRO A 17 9.10 -19.65 -1.82
CA PRO A 17 10.10 -20.73 -1.89
C PRO A 17 11.51 -20.23 -2.24
N ASP A 18 11.60 -19.25 -3.14
CA ASP A 18 12.88 -18.65 -3.52
C ASP A 18 13.47 -17.85 -2.36
N LEU A 19 12.65 -17.04 -1.68
CA LEU A 19 13.07 -16.30 -0.48
C LEU A 19 13.58 -17.25 0.62
N GLN A 20 12.86 -18.34 0.90
CA GLN A 20 13.27 -19.35 1.88
C GLN A 20 14.62 -19.98 1.50
N THR A 21 14.79 -20.33 0.22
CA THR A 21 16.06 -20.87 -0.29
C THR A 21 17.21 -19.89 -0.07
N GLN A 22 17.03 -18.60 -0.36
CA GLN A 22 18.08 -17.60 -0.13
C GLN A 22 18.43 -17.41 1.36
N ILE A 23 17.46 -17.60 2.26
CA ILE A 23 17.68 -17.56 3.71
C ILE A 23 18.44 -18.82 4.15
N GLU A 24 18.04 -20.01 3.69
CA GLU A 24 18.70 -21.29 4.00
C GLU A 24 20.16 -21.32 3.51
N LEU A 25 20.43 -20.72 2.35
CA LEU A 25 21.78 -20.57 1.80
C LEU A 25 22.63 -19.51 2.53
N GLY A 26 22.03 -18.72 3.42
CA GLY A 26 22.71 -17.63 4.12
C GLY A 26 22.96 -16.38 3.27
N THR A 27 22.42 -16.32 2.05
CA THR A 27 22.50 -15.14 1.18
C THR A 27 21.70 -13.97 1.75
N ILE A 28 20.57 -14.25 2.40
CA ILE A 28 19.70 -13.26 3.05
C ILE A 28 19.65 -13.56 4.55
N GLY A 29 20.07 -12.60 5.37
CA GLY A 29 19.87 -12.67 6.82
C GLY A 29 18.39 -12.49 7.19
N PHE A 30 17.85 -13.41 7.97
CA PHE A 30 16.48 -13.33 8.48
C PHE A 30 16.51 -13.28 10.02
N LEU A 31 16.06 -12.14 10.56
CA LEU A 31 15.97 -11.89 12.00
C LEU A 31 14.49 -11.82 12.40
N PRO A 32 13.82 -12.97 12.57
CA PRO A 32 12.39 -13.00 12.90
C PRO A 32 12.13 -12.40 14.27
N ARG A 33 10.87 -12.00 14.52
CA ARG A 33 10.44 -11.47 15.83
C ARG A 33 11.32 -10.32 16.33
N THR A 34 11.76 -9.46 15.43
CA THR A 34 12.52 -8.27 15.79
C THR A 34 11.79 -6.98 15.40
N VAL A 35 12.06 -5.91 16.13
CA VAL A 35 11.64 -4.55 15.78
C VAL A 35 12.82 -3.59 15.87
N PRO A 36 13.07 -2.74 14.86
CA PRO A 36 14.10 -1.70 14.99
C PRO A 36 13.70 -0.68 16.07
N VAL A 37 14.61 -0.43 17.00
CA VAL A 37 14.47 0.55 18.08
C VAL A 37 15.44 1.72 17.94
N GLU A 38 16.56 1.52 17.25
CA GLU A 38 17.52 2.57 16.92
C GLU A 38 18.12 2.32 15.54
N ILE A 39 18.30 3.39 14.77
CA ILE A 39 18.98 3.37 13.47
C ILE A 39 20.07 4.44 13.51
N THR A 40 21.30 4.01 13.26
CA THR A 40 22.48 4.87 13.17
C THR A 40 23.11 4.71 11.77
N PRO A 41 24.14 5.50 11.41
CA PRO A 41 24.72 5.46 10.06
C PRO A 41 25.33 4.11 9.65
N ASP A 42 25.74 3.26 10.58
CA ASP A 42 26.46 2.01 10.33
C ASP A 42 25.80 0.77 10.94
N GLN A 43 24.73 0.93 11.71
CA GLN A 43 24.04 -0.18 12.37
C GLN A 43 22.57 0.12 12.71
N VAL A 44 21.81 -0.96 12.87
CA VAL A 44 20.45 -0.97 13.40
C VAL A 44 20.43 -1.78 14.69
N THR A 45 19.87 -1.21 15.75
CA THR A 45 19.53 -1.96 16.95
C THR A 45 18.11 -2.49 16.83
N LEU A 46 17.98 -3.80 17.00
CA LEU A 46 16.74 -4.54 16.95
C LEU A 46 16.40 -5.04 18.35
N GLU A 47 15.15 -4.90 18.78
CA GLU A 47 14.64 -5.53 20.00
C GLU A 47 13.90 -6.82 19.64
N LEU A 48 14.17 -7.89 20.39
CA LEU A 48 13.50 -9.18 20.25
C LEU A 48 12.08 -9.12 20.83
N LEU A 49 11.17 -9.86 20.21
CA LEU A 49 9.78 -10.02 20.61
C LEU A 49 9.53 -11.46 21.09
N ASP A 50 8.66 -11.60 22.10
CA ASP A 50 8.17 -12.90 22.56
C ASP A 50 7.17 -13.54 21.56
N ASP A 51 6.61 -14.70 21.92
CA ASP A 51 5.63 -15.42 21.10
C ASP A 51 4.33 -14.62 20.89
N GLU A 52 3.98 -13.76 21.85
CA GLU A 52 2.83 -12.85 21.82
C GLU A 52 3.12 -11.54 21.07
N GLY A 53 4.39 -11.30 20.71
CA GLY A 53 4.87 -10.12 20.00
C GLY A 53 5.17 -8.92 20.89
N ALA A 54 5.30 -9.10 22.20
CA ALA A 54 5.71 -8.06 23.14
C ALA A 54 7.24 -7.96 23.23
N PRO A 55 7.80 -6.75 23.45
CA PRO A 55 9.25 -6.55 23.52
C PRO A 55 9.86 -7.21 24.75
N THR A 56 10.99 -7.90 24.57
CA THR A 56 11.67 -8.64 25.65
C THR A 56 12.79 -7.87 26.33
N SER A 57 13.12 -6.66 25.86
CA SER A 57 14.33 -5.90 26.23
C SER A 57 15.66 -6.55 25.84
N GLU A 58 15.62 -7.67 25.12
CA GLU A 58 16.82 -8.27 24.52
C GLU A 58 17.14 -7.55 23.19
N LEU A 59 18.37 -7.07 23.07
CA LEU A 59 18.81 -6.27 21.92
C LEU A 59 19.80 -7.04 21.05
N VAL A 60 19.59 -6.94 19.73
CA VAL A 60 20.46 -7.48 18.69
C VAL A 60 20.98 -6.32 17.84
N GLN A 61 22.29 -6.24 17.67
CA GLN A 61 22.91 -5.25 16.78
C GLN A 61 23.13 -5.87 15.40
N ALA A 62 22.71 -5.16 14.36
CA ALA A 62 22.90 -5.56 12.97
C ALA A 62 23.63 -4.45 12.20
N PRO A 63 24.84 -4.69 11.66
CA PRO A 63 25.52 -3.74 10.79
C PRO A 63 24.67 -3.45 9.54
N ALA A 64 24.55 -2.18 9.17
CA ALA A 64 23.81 -1.77 7.99
C ALA A 64 24.28 -0.39 7.52
N ASP A 65 24.71 -0.32 6.25
CA ASP A 65 25.03 0.96 5.61
C ASP A 65 23.77 1.71 5.12
N PHE A 66 22.69 0.96 4.87
CA PHE A 66 21.42 1.49 4.37
C PHE A 66 20.24 0.74 5.00
N VAL A 67 19.15 1.47 5.26
CA VAL A 67 17.90 0.89 5.78
C VAL A 67 16.75 1.21 4.83
N LEU A 68 16.08 0.17 4.35
CA LEU A 68 14.86 0.28 3.55
C LEU A 68 13.64 -0.05 4.43
N LEU A 69 12.86 0.97 4.80
CA LEU A 69 11.63 0.78 5.58
C LEU A 69 10.45 0.37 4.70
N LEU A 70 10.31 -0.93 4.46
CA LEU A 70 9.23 -1.53 3.67
C LEU A 70 7.99 -1.86 4.53
N THR A 71 7.54 -0.90 5.36
CA THR A 71 6.48 -1.11 6.37
C THR A 71 5.05 -0.93 5.84
N GLY A 72 4.89 -0.82 4.52
CA GLY A 72 3.62 -0.47 3.88
C GLY A 72 3.31 1.04 3.96
N TYR A 73 2.11 1.41 3.53
CA TYR A 73 1.64 2.79 3.49
C TYR A 73 0.29 2.92 4.19
N ARG A 74 -0.05 4.16 4.54
CA ARG A 74 -1.36 4.54 5.08
C ARG A 74 -1.87 5.74 4.29
N HIS A 75 -3.11 5.68 3.83
CA HIS A 75 -3.69 6.80 3.10
C HIS A 75 -3.99 7.95 4.07
N ASP A 76 -3.52 9.15 3.76
CA ASP A 76 -3.88 10.33 4.53
C ASP A 76 -5.28 10.82 4.12
N MET A 77 -6.25 10.63 5.02
CA MET A 77 -7.64 11.00 4.77
C MET A 77 -7.92 12.48 5.02
N THR A 78 -6.92 13.29 5.41
CA THR A 78 -7.10 14.72 5.72
C THR A 78 -7.73 15.49 4.56
N LEU A 79 -7.37 15.17 3.31
CA LEU A 79 -7.98 15.79 2.13
C LEU A 79 -9.49 15.50 2.02
N TYR A 80 -9.89 14.27 2.36
CA TYR A 80 -11.28 13.83 2.27
C TYR A 80 -12.13 14.56 3.30
N GLU A 81 -11.64 14.63 4.54
CA GLU A 81 -12.30 15.34 5.63
C GLU A 81 -12.43 16.83 5.30
N ARG A 82 -11.37 17.45 4.78
CA ARG A 82 -11.40 18.86 4.35
C ARG A 82 -12.35 19.11 3.18
N ALA A 83 -12.56 18.11 2.32
CA ALA A 83 -13.52 18.18 1.22
C ALA A 83 -14.97 17.94 1.67
N GLY A 84 -15.19 17.52 2.93
CA GLY A 84 -16.52 17.19 3.47
C GLY A 84 -16.98 15.76 3.17
N ILE A 85 -16.07 14.88 2.73
CA ILE A 85 -16.39 13.47 2.50
C ILE A 85 -16.57 12.76 3.85
N GLU A 86 -17.70 12.10 4.02
CA GLU A 86 -17.97 11.25 5.18
C GLU A 86 -17.13 9.97 5.12
N LEU A 87 -16.58 9.53 6.24
CA LEU A 87 -15.74 8.33 6.35
C LEU A 87 -16.38 7.32 7.30
N GLU A 88 -16.57 6.10 6.83
CA GLU A 88 -17.26 5.03 7.55
C GLU A 88 -16.32 4.03 8.22
N GLY A 89 -16.68 3.69 9.46
CA GLY A 89 -16.09 2.60 10.22
C GLY A 89 -14.63 2.80 10.62
N PRO A 90 -14.01 1.78 11.25
CA PRO A 90 -12.64 1.87 11.76
C PRO A 90 -11.58 1.99 10.65
N LYS A 91 -11.95 1.69 9.40
CA LYS A 91 -11.07 1.78 8.23
C LYS A 91 -11.20 3.11 7.48
N ARG A 92 -12.10 3.97 7.94
CA ARG A 92 -12.35 5.30 7.37
C ARG A 92 -12.57 5.21 5.85
N VAL A 93 -13.46 4.31 5.43
CA VAL A 93 -13.80 4.14 4.01
C VAL A 93 -14.67 5.33 3.60
N PRO A 94 -14.36 6.06 2.52
CA PRO A 94 -15.18 7.18 2.12
C PRO A 94 -16.59 6.72 1.70
N CYS A 95 -17.60 7.50 2.04
CA CYS A 95 -18.98 7.29 1.56
C CYS A 95 -19.07 7.70 0.09
N TYR A 96 -19.50 6.76 -0.77
CA TYR A 96 -19.81 7.03 -2.17
C TYR A 96 -20.83 6.04 -2.70
N ASP A 97 -21.55 6.42 -3.75
CA ASP A 97 -22.43 5.53 -4.50
C ASP A 97 -21.58 4.65 -5.44
N PRO A 98 -21.56 3.31 -5.28
CA PRO A 98 -20.75 2.45 -6.14
C PRO A 98 -21.16 2.47 -7.62
N ALA A 99 -22.39 2.85 -7.96
CA ALA A 99 -22.86 2.88 -9.35
C ALA A 99 -22.34 4.11 -10.12
N THR A 100 -22.11 5.23 -9.44
CA THR A 100 -21.69 6.51 -10.02
C THR A 100 -20.26 6.88 -9.64
N MET A 101 -19.77 6.32 -8.54
CA MET A 101 -18.58 6.70 -7.79
C MET A 101 -18.62 8.11 -7.18
N GLU A 102 -19.81 8.73 -7.10
CA GLU A 102 -20.01 10.04 -6.49
C GLU A 102 -20.04 9.93 -4.96
N THR A 103 -19.36 10.84 -4.28
CA THR A 103 -19.35 10.90 -2.81
C THR A 103 -20.63 11.54 -2.26
N ASN A 104 -20.75 11.65 -0.93
CA ASN A 104 -21.77 12.48 -0.30
C ASN A 104 -21.65 13.99 -0.64
N VAL A 105 -20.52 14.42 -1.19
CA VAL A 105 -20.29 15.79 -1.65
C VAL A 105 -20.61 15.86 -3.15
N PRO A 106 -21.65 16.60 -3.58
CA PRO A 106 -22.06 16.65 -4.98
C PRO A 106 -20.96 17.13 -5.92
N GLY A 107 -20.78 16.43 -7.03
CA GLY A 107 -19.75 16.72 -8.03
C GLY A 107 -18.34 16.25 -7.67
N LEU A 108 -18.17 15.57 -6.51
CA LEU A 108 -16.89 14.97 -6.10
C LEU A 108 -16.96 13.45 -6.23
N TYR A 109 -16.04 12.88 -7.00
CA TYR A 109 -16.02 11.47 -7.38
C TYR A 109 -14.70 10.80 -6.97
N LEU A 110 -14.74 9.48 -6.74
CA LEU A 110 -13.57 8.68 -6.37
C LEU A 110 -13.21 7.66 -7.45
N ALA A 111 -11.93 7.54 -7.79
CA ALA A 111 -11.45 6.55 -8.75
C ALA A 111 -10.17 5.87 -8.25
N GLY A 112 -9.99 4.59 -8.60
CA GLY A 112 -8.84 3.83 -8.13
C GLY A 112 -8.89 3.52 -6.64
N THR A 113 -7.70 3.36 -6.06
CA THR A 113 -7.48 3.05 -4.63
C THR A 113 -7.98 4.15 -3.68
N ALA A 114 -8.30 5.33 -4.21
CA ALA A 114 -8.94 6.44 -3.49
C ALA A 114 -10.29 6.03 -2.84
N ALA A 115 -10.95 5.01 -3.37
CA ALA A 115 -12.23 4.52 -2.85
C ALA A 115 -12.08 3.44 -1.75
N ALA A 116 -10.85 3.11 -1.33
CA ALA A 116 -10.58 1.95 -0.48
C ALA A 116 -10.40 2.24 1.02
N GLY A 117 -10.38 3.51 1.43
CA GLY A 117 -10.16 3.94 2.81
C GLY A 117 -8.69 4.04 3.25
N GLU A 118 -8.47 4.21 4.56
CA GLU A 118 -7.15 4.50 5.15
C GLU A 118 -6.16 3.31 5.03
N ARG A 119 -6.67 2.08 5.12
CA ARG A 119 -5.91 0.84 4.95
C ARG A 119 -6.70 -0.19 4.14
N GLN A 120 -6.12 -0.68 3.06
CA GLN A 120 -6.70 -1.80 2.30
C GLN A 120 -6.34 -3.13 2.97
N GLU A 121 -7.31 -3.79 3.59
CA GLU A 121 -7.02 -5.07 4.26
C GLU A 121 -6.86 -6.26 3.31
N ARG A 122 -7.21 -6.12 2.03
CA ARG A 122 -7.19 -7.22 1.04
C ARG A 122 -6.81 -6.79 -0.36
N TYR A 123 -6.23 -5.61 -0.51
CA TYR A 123 -5.95 -5.03 -1.82
C TYR A 123 -7.19 -5.11 -2.74
N THR A 124 -8.37 -4.72 -2.25
CA THR A 124 -9.63 -4.95 -2.99
C THR A 124 -9.72 -4.11 -4.26
N LEU A 125 -8.98 -3.00 -4.32
CA LEU A 125 -8.92 -2.12 -5.48
C LEU A 125 -7.48 -2.09 -6.01
N PHE A 126 -7.33 -2.55 -7.24
CA PHE A 126 -6.12 -2.53 -8.03
C PHE A 126 -6.33 -1.72 -9.29
N VAL A 127 -5.25 -1.45 -10.02
CA VAL A 127 -5.33 -0.80 -11.33
C VAL A 127 -6.30 -1.56 -12.23
N GLU A 128 -6.18 -2.88 -12.27
CA GLU A 128 -6.92 -3.79 -13.15
C GLU A 128 -8.44 -3.78 -12.93
N ASN A 129 -8.89 -3.66 -11.68
CA ASN A 129 -10.32 -3.73 -11.36
C ASN A 129 -10.98 -2.36 -11.14
N SER A 130 -10.19 -1.31 -10.96
CA SER A 130 -10.70 0.04 -10.68
C SER A 130 -10.90 0.90 -11.92
N HIS A 131 -10.45 0.45 -13.10
CA HIS A 131 -10.71 1.14 -14.37
C HIS A 131 -12.20 1.39 -14.62
N ILE A 132 -13.06 0.52 -14.11
CA ILE A 132 -14.52 0.66 -14.21
C ILE A 132 -15.04 1.92 -13.50
N HIS A 133 -14.35 2.42 -12.48
CA HIS A 133 -14.73 3.64 -11.77
C HIS A 133 -14.77 4.84 -12.73
N VAL A 134 -13.77 4.94 -13.62
CA VAL A 134 -13.71 6.00 -14.63
C VAL A 134 -14.89 5.91 -15.60
N GLY A 135 -15.28 4.71 -16.00
CA GLY A 135 -16.45 4.51 -16.88
C GLY A 135 -17.73 5.04 -16.25
N ARG A 136 -17.96 4.72 -14.97
CA ARG A 136 -19.12 5.19 -14.20
C ARG A 136 -19.15 6.71 -14.09
N ILE A 137 -18.02 7.33 -13.75
CA ILE A 137 -17.90 8.79 -13.61
C ILE A 137 -18.18 9.48 -14.95
N VAL A 138 -17.57 9.00 -16.03
CA VAL A 138 -17.76 9.59 -17.38
C VAL A 138 -19.22 9.45 -17.84
N GLN A 139 -19.87 8.31 -17.56
CA GLN A 139 -21.28 8.10 -17.86
C GLN A 139 -22.18 9.11 -17.13
N VAL A 140 -21.90 9.40 -15.87
CA VAL A 140 -22.67 10.40 -15.08
C VAL A 140 -22.44 11.81 -15.61
N LEU A 141 -21.18 12.19 -15.88
CA LEU A 141 -20.83 13.54 -16.29
C LEU A 141 -21.25 13.87 -17.72
N THR A 142 -21.22 12.89 -18.64
CA THR A 142 -21.41 13.12 -20.08
C THR A 142 -22.66 12.46 -20.66
N GLY A 143 -23.30 11.57 -19.90
CA GLY A 143 -24.38 10.71 -20.38
C GLY A 143 -23.91 9.58 -21.30
N ARG A 144 -22.59 9.41 -21.50
CA ARG A 144 -22.02 8.42 -22.42
C ARG A 144 -20.95 7.58 -21.75
N TRP A 145 -20.92 6.29 -22.08
CA TRP A 145 -19.85 5.40 -21.66
C TRP A 145 -18.62 5.65 -22.53
N PRO A 146 -17.39 5.68 -21.97
CA PRO A 146 -16.20 5.87 -22.77
C PRO A 146 -15.95 4.68 -23.71
N ASP A 147 -15.51 4.97 -24.94
CA ASP A 147 -15.25 3.94 -25.97
C ASP A 147 -14.20 2.91 -25.54
N LYS A 148 -13.31 3.29 -24.62
CA LYS A 148 -12.27 2.42 -24.04
C LYS A 148 -12.04 2.71 -22.56
N LEU A 149 -11.82 1.65 -21.79
CA LEU A 149 -11.39 1.69 -20.40
C LEU A 149 -10.11 0.88 -20.22
N GLY A 150 -9.22 1.33 -19.34
CA GLY A 150 -7.96 0.66 -19.04
C GLY A 150 -6.83 0.97 -20.04
N THR A 151 -6.04 -0.05 -20.39
CA THR A 151 -4.78 0.10 -21.11
C THR A 151 -4.99 0.64 -22.52
N ILE A 152 -4.47 1.85 -22.76
CA ILE A 152 -4.23 2.36 -24.11
C ILE A 152 -2.94 1.69 -24.60
N PRO A 153 -2.92 1.06 -25.79
CA PRO A 153 -1.78 0.28 -26.30
C PRO A 153 -0.42 0.99 -26.29
N ALA A 154 -0.40 2.31 -26.22
CA ALA A 154 0.78 3.09 -25.90
C ALA A 154 0.37 4.43 -25.28
N ARG A 155 0.72 4.67 -24.02
CA ARG A 155 0.96 6.04 -23.54
C ARG A 155 2.47 6.23 -23.49
N ARG A 156 3.06 6.82 -24.53
CA ARG A 156 4.33 7.54 -24.35
C ARG A 156 3.95 8.80 -23.59
N TYR A 157 4.14 8.79 -22.28
CA TYR A 157 4.31 10.05 -21.59
C TYR A 157 5.71 10.52 -21.98
N ASP A 158 5.79 11.45 -22.94
CA ASP A 158 7.02 12.19 -23.19
C ASP A 158 7.22 13.14 -21.99
N LEU A 159 7.51 12.56 -20.83
CA LEU A 159 7.90 13.27 -19.63
C LEU A 159 9.43 13.28 -19.62
N PRO A 160 10.08 14.38 -20.04
CA PRO A 160 11.52 14.50 -19.91
C PRO A 160 11.91 14.36 -18.43
N THR A 161 13.07 13.76 -18.17
CA THR A 161 13.54 13.47 -16.81
C THR A 161 13.61 14.72 -15.93
N GLU A 162 13.84 15.90 -16.52
CA GLU A 162 13.81 17.19 -15.84
C GLU A 162 12.44 17.51 -15.18
N ALA A 163 11.34 17.02 -15.75
CA ALA A 163 9.99 17.25 -15.24
C ALA A 163 9.65 16.38 -14.01
N ILE A 164 10.47 15.39 -13.68
CA ILE A 164 10.26 14.46 -12.55
C ILE A 164 10.96 14.98 -11.27
N GLN A 165 11.82 16.00 -11.34
CA GLN A 165 12.64 16.48 -10.22
C GLN A 165 11.95 17.43 -9.23
N ALA A 166 10.63 17.41 -9.10
CA ALA A 166 9.94 18.16 -8.05
C ALA A 166 8.82 17.33 -7.44
N ASN A 167 9.16 16.54 -6.42
CA ASN A 167 8.30 16.16 -5.29
C ASN A 167 9.17 15.58 -4.18
#